data_AF-A0A2D5Z416-F1
#
_entry.id   AF-A0A2D5Z416-F1
#
_cell.length_a   1.000
_cell.length_b   1.000
_cell.length_c   1.000
_cell.angle_alpha   90.00
_cell.angle_beta   90.00
_cell.angle_gamma   90.00
#
_symmetry.space_group_name_H-M   'P 1'
#
loop_
_entity.id
_entity.type
_entity.pdbx_description
1 polymer ?
#
loop_
_entity_poly.entity_id
_entity_poly.type
_entity_poly.pdbx_seq_one_letter_code
_entity_poly.pdbx_strand_id
1 'polypeptide(L)'
;MFETLEPRLLLDAGPDAIEQYAIALINRARADATAEAARFEIDLNEGLGAGTLEAGPRAPVAPDPHLTAAAREHGQWMLDEDTFTHEGADGSTPHQRMSDAGFRFVTPQRHAENLALLAEPSAPPLDAATVDRLFESLFVDQSSPGRSHRVTLLSEAYRQVGVG
;
A
#
# COMPACT_ATOMS: atom_id res chain seq x y z
N MET A 1 25.61 35.23 21.20
CA MET A 1 24.31 35.27 20.51
C MET A 1 24.10 33.87 19.98
N PHE A 2 23.29 33.06 20.67
CA PHE A 2 22.99 31.71 20.22
C PHE A 2 21.85 31.80 19.21
N GLU A 3 22.10 31.29 18.01
CA GLU A 3 21.10 31.15 16.96
C GLU A 3 20.01 30.20 17.49
N THR A 4 18.79 30.73 17.65
CA THR A 4 17.61 29.92 17.91
C THR A 4 17.40 29.03 16.70
N LEU A 5 17.60 27.72 16.87
CA LEU A 5 17.22 26.73 15.86
C LEU A 5 15.73 26.91 15.58
N GLU A 6 15.38 27.14 14.31
CA GLU A 6 14.01 27.11 13.83
C GLU A 6 13.32 25.85 14.38
N PRO A 7 12.06 25.94 14.85
CA PRO A 7 11.33 24.76 15.25
C PRO A 7 11.26 23.82 14.04
N ARG A 8 11.82 22.61 14.18
CA ARG A 8 11.47 21.51 13.28
C ARG A 8 9.98 21.27 13.45
N LEU A 9 9.18 21.90 12.59
CA LEU A 9 7.86 21.39 12.28
C LEU A 9 8.11 19.98 11.76
N LEU A 10 7.86 18.98 12.59
CA LEU A 10 7.74 17.60 12.14
C LEU A 10 6.48 17.60 11.27
N LEU A 11 6.62 17.92 9.97
CA LEU A 11 5.64 17.43 9.02
C LEU A 11 5.62 15.91 9.24
N ASP A 12 4.42 15.39 9.48
CA ASP A 12 4.08 14.03 9.86
C ASP A 12 5.21 13.01 9.66
N ALA A 13 5.64 12.39 10.76
CA ALA A 13 6.77 11.48 10.75
C ALA A 13 6.55 10.43 9.65
N GLY A 14 7.57 10.19 8.81
CA GLY A 14 7.54 9.16 7.78
C GLY A 14 7.13 7.78 8.34
N PRO A 15 7.01 6.75 7.48
CA PRO A 15 6.43 5.48 7.88
C PRO A 15 7.09 4.92 9.14
N ASP A 16 6.27 4.38 10.04
CA ASP A 16 6.75 3.67 11.22
C ASP A 16 7.45 2.36 10.85
N ALA A 17 7.89 1.59 11.84
CA ALA A 17 8.62 0.34 11.57
C ALA A 17 7.78 -0.72 10.84
N ILE A 18 6.47 -0.77 11.11
CA ILE A 18 5.54 -1.75 10.56
C ILE A 18 5.12 -1.35 9.14
N GLU A 19 4.83 -0.07 8.91
CA GLU A 19 4.56 0.48 7.58
C GLU A 19 5.82 0.37 6.69
N GLN A 20 7.00 0.66 7.24
CA GLN A 20 8.26 0.51 6.51
C GLN A 20 8.54 -0.96 6.18
N TYR A 21 8.15 -1.91 7.04
CA TYR A 21 8.23 -3.33 6.75
C TYR A 21 7.28 -3.73 5.61
N ALA A 22 6.04 -3.27 5.62
CA ALA A 22 5.10 -3.49 4.52
C ALA A 22 5.64 -2.94 3.18
N ILE A 23 6.21 -1.73 3.18
CA ILE A 23 6.86 -1.14 2.00
C ILE A 23 8.04 -1.99 1.53
N ALA A 24 8.81 -2.59 2.45
CA ALA A 24 9.90 -3.49 2.11
C ALA A 24 9.41 -4.78 1.44
N LEU A 25 8.26 -5.33 1.86
CA LEU A 25 7.62 -6.47 1.18
C LEU A 25 7.17 -6.11 -0.24
N ILE A 26 6.52 -4.95 -0.42
CA ILE A 26 6.13 -4.44 -1.74
C ILE A 26 7.37 -4.32 -2.64
N ASN A 27 8.44 -3.72 -2.14
CA ASN A 27 9.67 -3.53 -2.92
C ASN A 27 10.44 -4.84 -3.17
N ARG A 28 10.35 -5.84 -2.27
CA ARG A 28 10.85 -7.21 -2.51
C ARG A 28 10.14 -7.86 -3.70
N ALA A 29 8.81 -7.77 -3.71
CA ALA A 29 7.98 -8.29 -4.79
C ALA A 29 8.26 -7.60 -6.14
N ARG A 30 8.49 -6.28 -6.11
CA ARG A 30 8.86 -5.51 -7.31
C ARG A 30 10.25 -5.86 -7.82
N ALA A 31 11.20 -6.18 -6.93
CA ALA A 31 12.56 -6.56 -7.32
C ALA A 31 12.61 -7.93 -8.02
N ASP A 32 11.80 -8.90 -7.59
CA ASP A 32 11.69 -10.21 -8.22
C ASP A 32 10.28 -10.81 -8.03
N ALA A 33 9.37 -10.47 -8.94
CA ALA A 33 7.97 -10.88 -8.87
C ALA A 33 7.80 -12.40 -9.02
N THR A 34 8.69 -13.06 -9.76
CA THR A 34 8.64 -14.52 -9.96
C THR A 34 9.08 -15.23 -8.69
N ALA A 35 10.15 -14.77 -8.03
CA ALA A 35 10.55 -15.31 -6.74
C ALA A 35 9.49 -15.04 -5.67
N GLU A 36 8.82 -13.88 -5.69
CA GLU A 36 7.74 -13.59 -4.76
C GLU A 36 6.54 -14.52 -4.96
N ALA A 37 6.11 -14.74 -6.20
CA ALA A 37 5.06 -15.71 -6.51
C ALA A 37 5.42 -17.13 -6.04
N ALA A 38 6.69 -17.54 -6.23
CA ALA A 38 7.17 -18.82 -5.76
C ALA A 38 7.15 -18.97 -4.23
N ARG A 39 7.31 -17.87 -3.45
CA ARG A 39 7.17 -17.91 -1.98
C ARG A 39 5.77 -18.32 -1.52
N PHE A 40 4.76 -17.99 -2.33
CA PHE A 40 3.36 -18.32 -2.07
C PHE A 40 2.86 -19.52 -2.90
N GLU A 41 3.77 -20.24 -3.55
CA GLU A 41 3.46 -21.45 -4.34
C GLU A 41 2.46 -21.21 -5.49
N ILE A 42 2.45 -20.00 -6.07
CA ILE A 42 1.61 -19.64 -7.21
C ILE A 42 2.44 -19.32 -8.47
N ASP A 43 1.82 -19.47 -9.64
CA ASP A 43 2.33 -18.85 -10.87
C ASP A 43 2.10 -17.34 -10.85
N LEU A 44 3.07 -16.55 -11.34
CA LEU A 44 2.98 -15.09 -11.39
C LEU A 44 1.75 -14.59 -12.15
N ASN A 45 1.28 -15.34 -13.14
CA ASN A 45 0.09 -15.04 -13.94
C ASN A 45 -1.08 -15.99 -13.63
N GLU A 46 -1.09 -16.69 -12.49
CA GLU A 46 -2.26 -17.49 -12.06
C GLU A 46 -3.52 -16.60 -12.05
N GLY A 47 -4.60 -17.02 -12.72
CA GLY A 47 -5.82 -16.21 -12.82
C GLY A 47 -5.72 -14.98 -13.74
N LEU A 48 -4.61 -14.81 -14.48
CA LEU A 48 -4.39 -13.76 -15.49
C LEU A 48 -4.20 -14.36 -16.89
N GLY A 49 -4.34 -13.53 -17.92
CA GLY A 49 -3.89 -13.90 -19.26
C GLY A 49 -2.38 -14.12 -19.28
N ALA A 50 -1.91 -15.10 -20.06
CA ALA A 50 -0.48 -15.38 -20.17
C ALA A 50 0.32 -14.12 -20.56
N GLY A 51 1.37 -13.81 -19.80
CA GLY A 51 2.23 -12.65 -20.04
C GLY A 51 1.65 -11.30 -19.61
N THR A 52 0.54 -11.26 -18.84
CA THR A 52 0.01 -10.00 -18.28
C THR A 52 1.03 -9.31 -17.37
N LEU A 53 1.69 -10.09 -16.52
CA LEU A 53 2.79 -9.65 -15.68
C LEU A 53 4.09 -10.24 -16.21
N GLU A 54 5.00 -9.36 -16.64
CA GLU A 54 6.32 -9.74 -17.11
C GLU A 54 7.23 -10.14 -15.94
N ALA A 55 8.05 -11.17 -16.18
CA ALA A 55 9.16 -11.52 -15.32
C ALA A 55 10.26 -10.46 -15.44
N GLY A 56 10.73 -9.95 -14.31
CA GLY A 56 11.80 -8.94 -14.28
C GLY A 56 11.66 -7.94 -13.14
N PRO A 57 12.75 -7.23 -12.81
CA PRO A 57 12.76 -6.23 -11.75
C PRO A 57 12.01 -4.96 -12.18
N ARG A 58 11.30 -4.37 -11.22
CA ARG A 58 10.61 -3.09 -11.33
C ARG A 58 11.24 -2.09 -10.37
N ALA A 59 11.19 -0.81 -10.73
CA ALA A 59 11.68 0.25 -9.85
C ALA A 59 10.91 0.20 -8.50
N PRO A 60 11.60 0.34 -7.35
CA PRO A 60 10.92 0.38 -6.06
C PRO A 60 10.01 1.60 -5.96
N VAL A 61 8.95 1.48 -5.17
CA VAL A 61 8.14 2.63 -4.74
C VAL A 61 8.79 3.30 -3.53
N ALA A 62 8.80 4.63 -3.53
CA ALA A 62 9.28 5.43 -2.41
C ALA A 62 8.14 5.77 -1.43
N PRO A 63 8.34 5.74 -0.11
CA PRO A 63 7.34 6.23 0.82
C PRO A 63 7.07 7.72 0.59
N ASP A 64 5.80 8.11 0.66
CA ASP A 64 5.38 9.52 0.70
C ASP A 64 4.53 9.79 1.96
N PRO A 65 4.91 10.77 2.80
CA PRO A 65 4.22 11.01 4.07
C PRO A 65 2.76 11.44 3.89
N HIS A 66 2.41 12.15 2.82
CA HIS A 66 1.01 12.54 2.57
C HIS A 66 0.16 11.33 2.19
N LEU A 67 0.75 10.37 1.47
CA LEU A 67 0.06 9.12 1.14
C LEU A 67 -0.10 8.23 2.37
N THR A 68 0.90 8.19 3.25
CA THR A 68 0.79 7.50 4.55
C THR A 68 -0.30 8.14 5.42
N ALA A 69 -0.36 9.47 5.50
CA ALA A 69 -1.43 10.15 6.21
C ALA A 69 -2.83 9.78 5.66
N ALA A 70 -3.01 9.84 4.33
CA ALA A 70 -4.26 9.44 3.69
C ALA A 70 -4.63 7.98 3.95
N ALA A 71 -3.65 7.06 3.96
CA ALA A 71 -3.87 5.65 4.23
C ALA A 71 -4.29 5.41 5.69
N ARG A 72 -3.58 6.03 6.67
CA ARG A 72 -3.91 5.94 8.09
C ARG A 72 -5.30 6.48 8.40
N GLU A 73 -5.64 7.65 7.84
CA GLU A 73 -6.95 8.27 8.05
C GLU A 73 -8.08 7.39 7.50
N HIS A 74 -7.91 6.81 6.30
CA HIS A 74 -8.92 5.91 5.71
C HIS A 74 -9.01 4.58 6.46
N GLY A 75 -7.87 4.01 6.87
CA GLY A 75 -7.80 2.79 7.68
C GLY A 75 -8.51 2.97 9.01
N GLN A 76 -8.23 4.06 9.73
CA GLN A 76 -8.90 4.38 11.00
C GLN A 76 -10.40 4.62 10.80
N TRP A 77 -10.80 5.35 9.76
CA TRP A 77 -12.21 5.57 9.46
C TRP A 77 -12.97 4.27 9.19
N MET A 78 -12.38 3.33 8.44
CA MET A 78 -12.98 2.01 8.19
C MET A 78 -13.17 1.22 9.48
N LEU A 79 -12.22 1.31 10.43
CA LEU A 79 -12.33 0.70 11.76
C LEU A 79 -13.43 1.34 12.60
N ASP A 80 -13.54 2.67 12.57
CA ASP A 80 -14.50 3.43 13.37
C ASP A 80 -15.95 3.21 12.89
N GLU A 81 -16.16 3.09 11.57
CA GLU A 81 -17.48 2.88 10.96
C GLU A 81 -17.83 1.40 10.73
N ASP A 82 -16.97 0.46 11.15
CA ASP A 82 -17.13 -1.00 10.97
C ASP A 82 -17.46 -1.38 9.51
N THR A 83 -16.66 -0.85 8.58
CA THR A 83 -16.85 -1.04 7.13
C THR A 83 -15.54 -1.41 6.44
N PHE A 84 -15.64 -1.97 5.23
CA PHE A 84 -14.48 -2.31 4.41
C PHE A 84 -14.75 -1.96 2.95
N THR A 85 -14.27 -0.79 2.53
CA THR A 85 -14.59 -0.18 1.22
C THR A 85 -13.53 0.81 0.77
N HIS A 86 -13.41 1.00 -0.55
CA HIS A 86 -12.57 2.03 -1.16
C HIS A 86 -13.17 3.44 -1.06
N GLU A 87 -14.49 3.54 -0.88
CA GLU A 87 -15.18 4.81 -0.63
C GLU A 87 -15.02 5.20 0.85
N GLY A 88 -14.51 6.40 1.13
CA GLY A 88 -14.31 6.90 2.48
C GLY A 88 -15.51 7.68 3.01
N ALA A 89 -15.28 8.41 4.10
CA ALA A 89 -16.25 9.36 4.66
C ALA A 89 -16.86 10.25 3.57
N ASP A 90 -18.17 10.44 3.64
CA ASP A 90 -18.97 11.23 2.68
C ASP A 90 -18.85 10.80 1.20
N GLY A 91 -18.45 9.54 0.94
CA GLY A 91 -18.23 9.02 -0.41
C GLY A 91 -16.94 9.50 -1.08
N SER A 92 -15.96 9.93 -0.27
CA SER A 92 -14.64 10.34 -0.78
C SER A 92 -13.94 9.20 -1.52
N THR A 93 -13.35 9.51 -2.67
CA THR A 93 -12.54 8.59 -3.46
C THR A 93 -11.08 8.58 -2.96
N PRO A 94 -10.29 7.53 -3.25
CA PRO A 94 -8.86 7.53 -2.92
C PRO A 94 -8.11 8.75 -3.46
N HIS A 95 -8.43 9.20 -4.68
CA HIS A 95 -7.83 10.40 -5.27
C HIS A 95 -8.08 11.68 -4.45
N GLN A 96 -9.31 11.84 -3.95
CA GLN A 96 -9.68 12.96 -3.10
C GLN A 96 -8.93 12.90 -1.77
N ARG A 97 -8.95 11.74 -1.09
CA ARG A 97 -8.21 11.56 0.17
C ARG A 97 -6.71 11.83 0.04
N MET A 98 -6.07 11.34 -1.02
CA MET A 98 -4.66 11.65 -1.33
C MET A 98 -4.45 13.17 -1.52
N SER A 99 -5.34 13.84 -2.26
CA SER A 99 -5.26 15.28 -2.52
C SER A 99 -5.49 16.12 -1.26
N ASP A 100 -6.44 15.71 -0.42
CA ASP A 100 -6.82 16.37 0.84
C ASP A 100 -5.70 16.23 1.89
N ALA A 101 -5.00 15.10 1.91
CA ALA A 101 -3.78 14.91 2.68
C ALA A 101 -2.58 15.72 2.14
N GLY A 102 -2.73 16.44 1.02
CA GLY A 102 -1.72 17.33 0.46
C GLY A 102 -0.83 16.71 -0.61
N PHE A 103 -1.06 15.46 -1.02
CA PHE A 103 -0.29 14.86 -2.10
C PHE A 103 -0.49 15.62 -3.42
N ARG A 104 0.61 15.87 -4.13
CA ARG A 104 0.60 16.63 -5.38
C ARG A 104 0.79 15.71 -6.57
N PHE A 105 -0.30 15.50 -7.31
CA PHE A 105 -0.27 14.78 -8.57
C PHE A 105 0.38 15.59 -9.70
N VAL A 106 1.16 14.92 -10.53
CA VAL A 106 1.73 15.47 -11.76
C VAL A 106 1.08 14.77 -12.96
N THR A 107 0.67 15.54 -13.97
CA THR A 107 0.04 14.98 -15.17
C THR A 107 1.09 14.41 -16.15
N PRO A 108 0.88 13.24 -16.76
CA PRO A 108 -0.25 12.33 -16.54
C PRO A 108 -0.16 11.63 -15.17
N GLN A 109 -1.30 11.60 -14.45
CA GLN A 109 -1.38 10.99 -13.12
C GLN A 109 -2.01 9.61 -13.18
N ARG A 110 -1.57 8.72 -12.28
CA ARG A 110 -2.20 7.43 -11.98
C ARG A 110 -2.19 7.25 -10.47
N HIS A 111 -3.24 6.64 -9.94
CA HIS A 111 -3.39 6.28 -8.53
C HIS A 111 -4.15 4.96 -8.45
N ALA A 112 -3.96 4.26 -7.35
CA ALA A 112 -4.71 3.05 -7.00
C ALA A 112 -4.65 2.88 -5.48
N GLU A 113 -5.54 2.03 -4.98
CA GLU A 113 -5.60 1.65 -3.58
C GLU A 113 -5.78 0.13 -3.51
N ASN A 114 -5.05 -0.50 -2.60
CA ASN A 114 -5.29 -1.88 -2.18
C ASN A 114 -5.69 -1.85 -0.71
N LEU A 115 -6.73 -2.61 -0.36
CA LEU A 115 -7.18 -2.75 1.02
C LEU A 115 -7.06 -4.22 1.43
N ALA A 116 -6.61 -4.47 2.66
CA ALA A 116 -6.54 -5.80 3.23
C ALA A 116 -7.06 -5.78 4.67
N LEU A 117 -7.76 -6.85 5.06
CA LEU A 117 -8.29 -7.03 6.40
C LEU A 117 -8.08 -8.48 6.82
N LEU A 118 -7.60 -8.67 8.06
CA LEU A 118 -7.64 -9.96 8.74
C LEU A 118 -8.55 -9.80 9.95
N ALA A 119 -9.70 -10.49 9.94
CA ALA A 119 -10.62 -10.48 11.05
C ALA A 119 -10.09 -11.41 12.17
N GLU A 120 -9.56 -10.82 13.24
CA GLU A 120 -9.10 -11.54 14.42
C GLU A 120 -9.97 -11.13 15.64
N PRO A 121 -10.52 -12.06 16.44
CA PRO A 121 -11.44 -11.76 17.55
C PRO A 121 -10.85 -10.84 18.64
N SER A 122 -9.52 -10.77 18.72
CA SER A 122 -8.78 -9.80 19.51
C SER A 122 -7.51 -9.46 18.73
N ALA A 123 -7.54 -8.38 17.96
CA ALA A 123 -6.34 -7.96 17.24
C ALA A 123 -5.33 -7.40 18.24
N PRO A 124 -4.16 -8.04 18.46
CA PRO A 124 -3.04 -7.36 19.10
C PRO A 124 -2.60 -6.17 18.23
N PRO A 125 -1.74 -5.27 18.74
CA PRO A 125 -1.06 -4.30 17.88
C PRO A 125 -0.47 -5.01 16.65
N LEU A 126 -0.57 -4.37 15.48
CA LEU A 126 -0.11 -4.95 14.22
C LEU A 126 1.37 -5.33 14.35
N ASP A 127 1.69 -6.58 14.02
CA ASP A 127 3.05 -7.11 14.05
C ASP A 127 3.49 -7.59 12.66
N ALA A 128 4.78 -7.91 12.53
CA ALA A 128 5.34 -8.32 11.25
C ALA A 128 4.66 -9.57 10.66
N ALA A 129 4.26 -10.53 11.52
CA ALA A 129 3.57 -11.74 11.07
C ALA A 129 2.17 -11.44 10.51
N THR A 130 1.46 -10.48 11.10
CA THR A 130 0.17 -10.02 10.58
C THR A 130 0.33 -9.26 9.28
N VAL A 131 1.37 -8.42 9.15
CA VAL A 131 1.71 -7.76 7.89
C VAL A 131 2.07 -8.75 6.79
N ASP A 132 2.82 -9.82 7.10
CA ASP A 132 3.13 -10.87 6.12
C ASP A 132 1.85 -11.49 5.57
N ARG A 133 0.88 -11.83 6.44
CA ARG A 133 -0.42 -12.40 6.03
C ARG A 133 -1.27 -11.41 5.22
N LEU A 134 -1.30 -10.13 5.60
CA LEU A 134 -2.00 -9.10 4.84
C LEU A 134 -1.38 -8.92 3.45
N PHE A 135 -0.05 -8.86 3.38
CA PHE A 135 0.68 -8.74 2.13
C PHE A 135 0.45 -9.96 1.21
N GLU A 136 0.52 -11.18 1.77
CA GLU A 136 0.19 -12.41 1.04
C GLU A 136 -1.23 -12.36 0.47
N SER A 137 -2.22 -11.89 1.25
CA SER A 137 -3.61 -11.78 0.78
C SER A 137 -3.75 -10.84 -0.43
N LEU A 138 -2.97 -9.75 -0.47
CA LEU A 138 -2.93 -8.80 -1.59
C LEU A 138 -2.14 -9.32 -2.79
N PHE A 139 -1.13 -10.16 -2.57
CA PHE A 139 -0.31 -10.68 -3.65
C PHE A 139 -0.91 -11.93 -4.31
N VAL A 140 -1.51 -12.83 -3.52
CA VAL A 140 -2.17 -14.04 -4.02
C VAL A 140 -3.55 -13.71 -4.60
N ASP A 141 -4.27 -12.79 -3.95
CA ASP A 141 -5.51 -12.13 -4.39
C ASP A 141 -6.53 -12.98 -5.17
N GLN A 142 -6.69 -14.24 -4.74
CA GLN A 142 -7.54 -15.24 -5.40
C GLN A 142 -9.00 -14.82 -5.53
N SER A 143 -9.51 -14.06 -4.56
CA SER A 143 -10.87 -13.52 -4.54
C SER A 143 -11.03 -12.22 -5.33
N SER A 144 -9.94 -11.62 -5.82
CA SER A 144 -9.96 -10.31 -6.46
C SER A 144 -10.10 -10.47 -7.99
N PRO A 145 -11.16 -9.91 -8.60
CA PRO A 145 -11.35 -9.99 -10.05
C PRO A 145 -10.13 -9.50 -10.81
N GLY A 146 -9.64 -10.32 -11.76
CA GLY A 146 -8.47 -9.99 -12.57
C GLY A 146 -7.18 -9.81 -11.78
N ARG A 147 -7.10 -10.36 -10.55
CA ARG A 147 -5.91 -10.27 -9.69
C ARG A 147 -5.45 -8.81 -9.52
N SER A 148 -6.43 -7.94 -9.31
CA SER A 148 -6.25 -6.48 -9.36
C SER A 148 -5.30 -5.95 -8.28
N HIS A 149 -5.20 -6.63 -7.12
CA HIS A 149 -4.28 -6.20 -6.06
C HIS A 149 -2.84 -6.50 -6.46
N ARG A 150 -2.55 -7.71 -6.95
CA ARG A 150 -1.22 -8.09 -7.45
C ARG A 150 -0.79 -7.25 -8.65
N VAL A 151 -1.70 -7.02 -9.60
CA VAL A 151 -1.43 -6.16 -10.76
C VAL A 151 -1.10 -4.73 -10.31
N THR A 152 -1.80 -4.21 -9.29
CA THR A 152 -1.51 -2.89 -8.71
C THR A 152 -0.13 -2.84 -8.05
N LEU A 153 0.19 -3.82 -7.19
CA LEU A 153 1.49 -3.92 -6.51
C LEU A 153 2.67 -3.94 -7.50
N LEU A 154 2.49 -4.64 -8.62
CA LEU A 154 3.51 -4.86 -9.64
C LEU A 154 3.42 -3.88 -10.82
N SER A 155 2.61 -2.83 -10.73
CA SER A 155 2.52 -1.84 -11.80
C SER A 155 3.72 -0.89 -11.80
N GLU A 156 4.37 -0.73 -12.95
CA GLU A 156 5.45 0.24 -13.14
C GLU A 156 4.97 1.70 -13.16
N ALA A 157 3.65 1.91 -13.23
CA ALA A 157 3.06 3.24 -13.22
C ALA A 157 3.26 3.98 -11.90
N TYR A 158 3.44 3.25 -10.79
CA TYR A 158 3.54 3.83 -9.46
C TYR A 158 5.00 3.99 -9.04
N ARG A 159 5.31 5.18 -8.51
CA ARG A 159 6.65 5.55 -8.02
C ARG A 159 6.67 5.83 -6.53
N GLN A 160 5.51 6.07 -5.93
CA GLN A 160 5.36 6.43 -4.53
C GLN A 160 4.24 5.59 -3.92
N VAL A 161 4.32 5.37 -2.61
CA VAL A 161 3.34 4.59 -1.84
C VAL A 161 3.15 5.21 -0.46
N GLY A 162 1.93 5.09 0.07
CA GLY A 162 1.63 5.24 1.49
C GLY A 162 1.07 3.94 2.02
N VAL A 163 1.44 3.58 3.25
CA VAL A 163 0.86 2.47 4.01
C VAL A 163 0.44 3.04 5.36
N GLY A 164 -0.72 2.61 5.86
CA GLY A 164 -1.34 3.09 7.08
C GLY A 164 -2.57 2.28 7.46
#